data_AF-A0A667GIF9-F1
#
_entry.id   AF-A0A667GIF9-F1
#
_cell.length_a   1.000
_cell.length_b   1.000
_cell.length_c   1.000
_cell.angle_alpha   90.00
_cell.angle_beta   90.00
_cell.angle_gamma   90.00
#
_symmetry.space_group_name_H-M   'P 1'
#
loop_
_entity.id
_entity.type
_entity.pdbx_description
1 polymer ?
#
loop_
_entity_poly.entity_id
_entity_poly.type
_entity_poly.pdbx_seq_one_letter_code
_entity_poly.pdbx_strand_id
1 'polypeptide(L)'
;MPSGVEALDLPAWNGASGLSWGPRHRNAMAHLDSEVKEECLREDLKFYFMNPCEKYRARHQIPWKLGLQILKIAMVTTQLVRFGLSNQLVVAFKEENTVAFKHLFLKGYSGTDEDDYSCSVYTQEDAYESIFFALNQYHQLKNISLGTLGYGENEDNRIGLKVCKQHYKKGTMFPSNETLNIDSDIEIDCVHLDLSTYPQEWKNSSFFRLEFYRLLQVEISFHLKGIDLQTIHSRELPDCYVFHNTASVYLSEAGFYYFFSIPVVDAKCKTHQPVYMCRCSGV
;
A
#
# COMPACT_ATOMS: atom_id res chain seq x y z
N MET A 1 -30.89 56.86 -11.06
CA MET A 1 -32.15 57.41 -11.62
C MET A 1 -31.96 57.65 -13.10
N PRO A 2 -32.94 57.47 -13.99
CA PRO A 2 -34.37 57.19 -13.75
C PRO A 2 -34.86 55.91 -14.54
N SER A 3 -35.68 55.04 -13.95
CA SER A 3 -37.16 54.95 -14.04
C SER A 3 -37.73 54.30 -15.33
N GLY A 4 -38.58 53.27 -15.18
CA GLY A 4 -39.44 52.76 -16.27
C GLY A 4 -39.87 51.29 -16.12
N VAL A 5 -40.53 50.91 -15.01
CA VAL A 5 -41.95 50.47 -14.99
C VAL A 5 -42.20 49.12 -15.69
N GLU A 6 -42.23 48.05 -14.88
CA GLU A 6 -42.88 46.77 -15.20
C GLU A 6 -44.40 46.97 -15.24
N ALA A 7 -45.02 46.69 -16.39
CA ALA A 7 -46.47 46.66 -16.55
C ALA A 7 -46.98 45.25 -16.24
N LEU A 8 -47.65 45.10 -15.09
CA LEU A 8 -48.48 43.94 -14.75
C LEU A 8 -49.86 44.12 -15.40
N ASP A 9 -50.18 43.27 -16.37
CA ASP A 9 -51.55 43.15 -16.90
C ASP A 9 -52.42 42.38 -15.90
N LEU A 10 -53.22 43.12 -15.13
CA LEU A 10 -54.39 42.61 -14.41
C LEU A 10 -55.64 42.91 -15.24
N PRO A 11 -56.55 41.95 -15.46
CA PRO A 11 -57.85 42.24 -16.06
C PRO A 11 -58.74 43.03 -15.09
N ALA A 12 -59.29 44.12 -15.62
CA ALA A 12 -60.21 45.03 -14.97
C ALA A 12 -61.46 44.30 -14.44
N TRP A 13 -61.73 44.49 -13.16
CA TRP A 13 -62.97 44.13 -12.51
C TRP A 13 -64.09 45.09 -12.94
N ASN A 14 -65.09 44.57 -13.65
CA ASN A 14 -66.38 45.25 -13.81
C ASN A 14 -67.21 45.08 -12.55
N GLY A 15 -67.67 46.19 -12.01
CA GLY A 15 -68.48 46.26 -10.80
C GLY A 15 -69.84 45.60 -10.95
N ALA A 16 -70.19 44.80 -9.94
CA ALA A 16 -71.57 44.53 -9.58
C ALA A 16 -71.77 45.01 -8.13
N SER A 17 -72.69 45.95 -8.01
CA SER A 17 -73.14 46.60 -6.79
C SER A 17 -73.76 45.64 -5.78
N GLY A 18 -73.37 45.81 -4.51
CA GLY A 18 -74.30 45.80 -3.39
C GLY A 18 -74.64 44.46 -2.76
N LEU A 19 -73.84 44.04 -1.77
CA LEU A 19 -74.33 43.43 -0.53
C LEU A 19 -73.31 43.79 0.57
N SER A 20 -73.71 44.67 1.48
CA SER A 20 -72.93 45.06 2.65
C SER A 20 -72.88 43.90 3.64
N TRP A 21 -71.91 42.99 3.49
CA TRP A 21 -71.55 42.05 4.54
C TRP A 21 -70.76 42.84 5.60
N GLY A 22 -71.38 43.07 6.77
CA GLY A 22 -70.77 43.84 7.85
C GLY A 22 -69.40 43.29 8.30
N PRO A 23 -68.57 44.08 9.01
CA PRO A 23 -67.18 43.73 9.37
C PRO A 23 -67.04 42.40 10.12
N ARG A 24 -68.11 41.93 10.75
CA ARG A 24 -68.19 40.65 11.46
C ARG A 24 -68.12 39.43 10.50
N HIS A 25 -68.60 39.56 9.26
CA HIS A 25 -68.61 38.46 8.28
C HIS A 25 -67.31 38.34 7.47
N ARG A 26 -66.63 39.46 7.18
CA ARG A 26 -65.27 39.44 6.61
C ARG A 26 -64.26 38.83 7.57
N ASN A 27 -64.35 39.16 8.86
CA ASN A 27 -63.48 38.58 9.88
C ASN A 27 -63.75 37.08 10.08
N ALA A 28 -65.01 36.64 9.99
CA ALA A 28 -65.35 35.22 10.07
C ALA A 28 -64.85 34.42 8.85
N MET A 29 -64.96 34.94 7.63
CA MET A 29 -64.41 34.27 6.43
C MET A 29 -62.88 34.28 6.40
N ALA A 30 -62.23 35.35 6.86
CA ALA A 30 -60.77 35.41 6.98
C ALA A 30 -60.26 34.46 8.08
N HIS A 31 -61.01 34.31 9.18
CA HIS A 31 -60.71 33.32 10.22
C HIS A 31 -60.84 31.89 9.67
N LEU A 32 -61.92 31.60 8.93
CA LEU A 32 -62.13 30.30 8.31
C LEU A 32 -61.05 29.96 7.28
N ASP A 33 -60.64 30.92 6.43
CA ASP A 33 -59.59 30.74 5.43
C ASP A 33 -58.20 30.56 6.08
N SER A 34 -57.97 31.18 7.24
CA SER A 34 -56.76 30.99 8.05
C SER A 34 -56.74 29.61 8.71
N GLU A 35 -57.88 29.16 9.24
CA GLU A 35 -58.05 27.85 9.91
C GLU A 35 -57.88 26.71 8.88
N VAL A 36 -58.48 26.84 7.70
CA VAL A 36 -58.31 25.89 6.59
C VAL A 36 -56.87 25.87 6.07
N LYS A 37 -56.18 27.01 6.00
CA LYS A 37 -54.75 27.06 5.62
C LYS A 37 -53.85 26.41 6.67
N GLU A 38 -54.12 26.62 7.96
CA GLU A 38 -53.37 25.99 9.04
C GLU A 38 -53.53 24.46 9.00
N GLU A 39 -54.74 23.97 8.79
CA GLU A 39 -55.01 22.53 8.62
C GLU A 39 -54.31 21.96 7.37
N CYS A 40 -54.35 22.67 6.24
CA CYS A 40 -53.68 22.24 5.01
C CYS A 40 -52.15 22.20 5.17
N LEU A 41 -51.56 23.21 5.82
CA LEU A 41 -50.13 23.24 6.13
C LEU A 41 -49.74 22.14 7.13
N ARG A 42 -50.59 21.86 8.12
CA ARG A 42 -50.36 20.79 9.11
C ARG A 42 -50.40 19.41 8.46
N GLU A 43 -51.29 19.20 7.49
CA GLU A 43 -51.35 17.97 6.70
C GLU A 43 -50.15 17.82 5.77
N ASP A 44 -49.71 18.89 5.10
CA ASP A 44 -48.51 18.90 4.27
C ASP A 44 -47.25 18.62 5.10
N LEU A 45 -47.15 19.20 6.30
CA LEU A 45 -46.04 18.97 7.22
C LEU A 45 -46.03 17.52 7.71
N LYS A 46 -47.19 16.98 8.09
CA LYS A 46 -47.33 15.57 8.49
C LYS A 46 -46.95 14.64 7.34
N PHE A 47 -47.32 14.97 6.10
CA PHE A 47 -46.95 14.21 4.90
C PHE A 47 -45.46 14.33 4.53
N TYR A 48 -44.80 15.43 4.93
CA TYR A 48 -43.34 15.60 4.77
C TYR A 48 -42.56 14.76 5.78
N PHE A 49 -43.06 14.62 7.02
CA PHE A 49 -42.44 13.83 8.09
C PHE A 49 -42.87 12.35 8.14
N MET A 50 -43.88 11.94 7.36
CA MET A 50 -44.25 10.52 7.24
C MET A 50 -43.14 9.69 6.59
N ASN A 51 -43.04 8.43 7.02
CA ASN A 51 -42.01 7.52 6.56
C ASN A 51 -42.09 7.28 5.04
N PRO A 52 -40.95 7.25 4.32
CA PRO A 52 -40.93 7.11 2.86
C PRO A 52 -41.60 5.81 2.36
N CYS A 53 -41.61 4.74 3.17
CA CYS A 53 -42.32 3.50 2.87
C CYS A 53 -43.85 3.64 2.92
N GLU A 54 -44.38 4.47 3.83
CA GLU A 54 -45.82 4.76 3.94
C GLU A 54 -46.27 5.65 2.77
N LYS A 55 -45.42 6.61 2.40
CA LYS A 55 -45.60 7.50 1.25
C LYS A 55 -45.61 6.74 -0.09
N TYR A 56 -44.82 5.68 -0.20
CA TYR A 56 -44.82 4.77 -1.34
C TYR A 56 -46.12 3.95 -1.44
N ARG A 57 -46.58 3.38 -0.32
CA ARG A 57 -47.83 2.59 -0.26
C ARG A 57 -49.08 3.43 -0.58
N ALA A 58 -49.08 4.71 -0.21
CA ALA A 58 -50.21 5.62 -0.43
C ALA A 58 -50.30 6.18 -1.87
N ARG A 59 -49.18 6.33 -2.60
CA ARG A 59 -49.15 6.97 -3.94
C ARG A 59 -48.68 6.10 -5.11
N HIS A 60 -48.21 4.86 -4.89
CA HIS A 60 -47.71 3.97 -5.94
C HIS A 60 -46.58 4.55 -6.84
N GLN A 61 -45.95 5.66 -6.44
CA GLN A 61 -44.86 6.28 -7.19
C GLN A 61 -43.51 5.71 -6.73
N ILE A 62 -42.80 5.04 -7.63
CA ILE A 62 -41.48 4.46 -7.37
C ILE A 62 -40.55 5.57 -6.81
N PRO A 63 -40.05 5.43 -5.57
CA PRO A 63 -39.20 6.44 -4.94
C PRO A 63 -37.79 6.29 -5.51
N TRP A 64 -37.54 6.88 -6.68
CA TRP A 64 -36.23 6.88 -7.34
C TRP A 64 -35.09 7.33 -6.42
N LYS A 65 -35.37 8.21 -5.46
CA LYS A 65 -34.41 8.65 -4.43
C LYS A 65 -33.93 7.49 -3.54
N LEU A 66 -34.81 6.56 -3.16
CA LEU A 66 -34.47 5.40 -2.34
C LEU A 66 -33.78 4.31 -3.18
N GLY A 67 -34.20 4.11 -4.43
CA GLY A 67 -33.50 3.23 -5.37
C GLY A 67 -32.06 3.67 -5.64
N LEU A 68 -31.82 4.97 -5.82
CA LEU A 68 -30.48 5.55 -5.96
C LEU A 68 -29.60 5.32 -4.71
N GLN A 69 -30.18 5.38 -3.51
CA GLN A 69 -29.45 5.10 -2.28
C GLN A 69 -29.03 3.63 -2.18
N ILE A 70 -29.92 2.70 -2.52
CA ILE A 70 -29.60 1.26 -2.55
C ILE A 70 -28.53 0.97 -3.62
N LEU A 71 -28.65 1.57 -4.80
CA LEU A 71 -27.66 1.43 -5.87
C LEU A 71 -26.29 1.97 -5.44
N LYS A 72 -26.25 3.12 -4.78
CA LYS A 72 -25.01 3.69 -4.23
C LYS A 72 -24.36 2.72 -3.23
N ILE A 73 -25.13 2.14 -2.32
CA ILE A 73 -24.61 1.15 -1.36
C ILE A 73 -24.03 -0.04 -2.11
N ALA A 74 -24.76 -0.61 -3.08
CA ALA A 74 -24.29 -1.74 -3.87
C ALA A 74 -23.01 -1.43 -4.68
N MET A 75 -22.91 -0.23 -5.24
CA MET A 75 -21.71 0.20 -5.97
C MET A 75 -20.50 0.35 -5.05
N VAL A 76 -20.67 1.03 -3.91
CA VAL A 76 -19.58 1.25 -2.94
C VAL A 76 -19.12 -0.08 -2.33
N THR A 77 -20.05 -0.98 -1.97
CA THR A 77 -19.68 -2.29 -1.44
C THR A 77 -18.93 -3.13 -2.47
N THR A 78 -19.37 -3.13 -3.73
CA THR A 78 -18.69 -3.86 -4.81
C THR A 78 -17.29 -3.30 -5.06
N GLN A 79 -17.14 -1.97 -5.07
CA GLN A 79 -15.83 -1.31 -5.20
C GLN A 79 -14.90 -1.70 -4.06
N LEU A 80 -15.40 -1.68 -2.82
CA LEU A 80 -14.62 -2.04 -1.64
C LEU A 80 -14.18 -3.50 -1.66
N VAL A 81 -15.07 -4.43 -2.04
CA VAL A 81 -14.74 -5.86 -2.12
C VAL A 81 -13.68 -6.12 -3.19
N ARG A 82 -13.83 -5.52 -4.38
CA ARG A 82 -12.82 -5.67 -5.44
C ARG A 82 -11.46 -5.12 -5.02
N PHE A 83 -11.45 -3.95 -4.39
CA PHE A 83 -10.22 -3.35 -3.86
C PHE A 83 -9.60 -4.22 -2.76
N GLY A 84 -10.41 -4.74 -1.84
CA GLY A 84 -9.97 -5.61 -0.76
C GLY A 84 -9.33 -6.90 -1.27
N LEU A 85 -9.97 -7.58 -2.22
CA LEU A 85 -9.46 -8.83 -2.80
C LEU A 85 -8.14 -8.60 -3.56
N SER A 86 -8.05 -7.52 -4.35
CA SER A 86 -6.84 -7.20 -5.09
C SER A 86 -5.66 -6.92 -4.15
N ASN A 87 -5.88 -6.13 -3.09
CA ASN A 87 -4.82 -5.83 -2.13
C ASN A 87 -4.44 -7.07 -1.30
N GLN A 88 -5.42 -7.88 -0.92
CA GLN A 88 -5.18 -9.10 -0.15
C GLN A 88 -4.30 -10.08 -0.93
N LEU A 89 -4.54 -10.26 -2.23
CA LEU A 89 -3.75 -11.16 -3.07
C LEU A 89 -2.28 -10.73 -3.16
N VAL A 90 -2.03 -9.43 -3.40
CA VAL A 90 -0.66 -8.87 -3.48
C VAL A 90 0.06 -9.02 -2.15
N VAL A 91 -0.62 -8.75 -1.03
CA VAL A 91 -0.04 -8.91 0.31
C VAL A 91 0.27 -10.37 0.63
N ALA A 92 -0.63 -11.30 0.30
CA ALA A 92 -0.39 -12.73 0.50
C ALA A 92 0.79 -13.23 -0.33
N PHE A 93 0.84 -12.86 -1.63
CA PHE A 93 1.96 -13.21 -2.50
C PHE A 93 3.28 -12.66 -1.97
N LYS A 94 3.30 -11.41 -1.48
CA LYS A 94 4.47 -10.81 -0.84
C LYS A 94 4.90 -11.62 0.39
N GLU A 95 3.98 -11.92 1.29
CA GLU A 95 4.27 -12.59 2.56
C GLU A 95 4.82 -14.00 2.32
N GLU A 96 4.21 -14.76 1.42
CA GLU A 96 4.67 -16.10 1.03
C GLU A 96 6.09 -16.08 0.43
N ASN A 97 6.36 -15.15 -0.49
CA ASN A 97 7.71 -15.00 -1.06
C ASN A 97 8.73 -14.52 -0.01
N THR A 98 8.29 -13.69 0.95
CA THR A 98 9.15 -13.21 2.04
C THR A 98 9.63 -14.36 2.91
N VAL A 99 8.71 -15.23 3.32
CA VAL A 99 9.05 -16.43 4.10
C VAL A 99 9.98 -17.34 3.31
N ALA A 100 9.70 -17.56 2.02
CA ALA A 100 10.57 -18.36 1.15
C ALA A 100 11.99 -17.78 1.06
N PHE A 101 12.14 -16.47 0.86
CA PHE A 101 13.44 -15.81 0.79
C PHE A 101 14.20 -15.86 2.11
N LYS A 102 13.52 -15.72 3.26
CA LYS A 102 14.16 -15.94 4.57
C LYS A 102 14.76 -17.34 4.66
N HIS A 103 14.02 -18.38 4.28
CA HIS A 103 14.56 -19.75 4.24
C HIS A 103 15.69 -19.97 3.23
N LEU A 104 15.67 -19.26 2.10
CA LEU A 104 16.69 -19.37 1.05
C LEU A 104 17.99 -18.66 1.43
N PHE A 105 17.92 -17.46 2.01
CA PHE A 105 19.08 -16.59 2.20
C PHE A 105 19.60 -16.55 3.65
N LEU A 106 18.79 -16.88 4.65
CA LEU A 106 19.21 -16.90 6.05
C LEU A 106 19.60 -18.32 6.48
N LYS A 107 20.84 -18.47 6.95
CA LYS A 107 21.32 -19.73 7.49
C LYS A 107 20.64 -20.01 8.83
N GLY A 108 19.98 -21.17 8.96
CA GLY A 108 19.41 -21.60 10.23
C GLY A 108 18.05 -20.97 10.60
N TYR A 109 17.35 -20.34 9.66
CA TYR A 109 16.02 -19.79 9.90
C TYR A 109 15.00 -20.89 10.25
N SER A 110 14.35 -20.77 11.40
CA SER A 110 13.41 -21.76 11.95
C SER A 110 11.97 -21.61 11.43
N GLY A 111 11.66 -20.54 10.68
CA GLY A 111 10.31 -20.23 10.19
C GLY A 111 9.51 -19.29 11.11
N THR A 112 10.09 -18.87 12.24
CA THR A 112 9.51 -17.86 13.14
C THR A 112 10.58 -16.81 13.42
N ASP A 113 10.21 -15.54 13.36
CA ASP A 113 11.12 -14.44 13.71
C ASP A 113 11.30 -14.39 15.25
N GLU A 114 12.53 -14.18 15.71
CA GLU A 114 12.88 -14.02 17.13
C GLU A 114 12.93 -12.54 17.46
N ASP A 115 11.98 -12.04 18.27
CA ASP A 115 11.99 -10.69 18.83
C ASP A 115 12.26 -9.58 17.78
N ASP A 116 11.45 -9.54 16.71
CA ASP A 116 11.57 -8.64 15.53
C ASP A 116 12.76 -8.89 14.60
N TYR A 117 13.69 -9.79 14.94
CA TYR A 117 14.80 -10.18 14.08
C TYR A 117 14.53 -11.54 13.41
N SER A 118 15.10 -11.74 12.22
CA SER A 118 14.94 -13.02 11.52
C SER A 118 15.85 -14.10 12.09
N CYS A 119 17.03 -13.74 12.62
CA CYS A 119 17.97 -14.66 13.26
C CYS A 119 18.98 -13.90 14.14
N SER A 120 19.54 -14.55 15.16
CA SER A 120 20.62 -14.00 15.99
C SER A 120 21.87 -14.89 15.90
N VAL A 121 23.05 -14.25 15.89
CA VAL A 121 24.35 -14.92 15.77
C VAL A 121 25.32 -14.31 16.77
N TYR A 122 26.07 -15.14 17.48
CA TYR A 122 26.91 -14.68 18.59
C TYR A 122 28.42 -14.88 18.37
N THR A 123 28.81 -15.58 17.29
CA THR A 123 30.23 -15.82 16.98
C THR A 123 30.66 -15.12 15.69
N GLN A 124 31.95 -14.76 15.61
CA GLN A 124 32.52 -14.15 14.40
C GLN A 124 32.49 -15.13 13.22
N GLU A 125 32.76 -16.41 13.47
CA GLU A 125 32.74 -17.46 12.45
C GLU A 125 31.34 -17.62 11.86
N ASP A 126 30.31 -17.73 12.70
CA ASP A 126 28.92 -17.83 12.24
C ASP A 126 28.46 -16.59 11.48
N ALA A 127 28.96 -15.39 11.85
CA ALA A 127 28.66 -14.17 11.13
C ALA A 127 29.22 -14.20 9.70
N TYR A 128 30.48 -14.60 9.54
CA TYR A 128 31.08 -14.82 8.23
C TYR A 128 30.33 -15.90 7.43
N GLU A 129 30.05 -17.03 8.06
CA GLU A 129 29.35 -18.13 7.40
C GLU A 129 27.96 -17.72 6.91
N SER A 130 27.23 -16.93 7.69
CA SER A 130 25.89 -16.46 7.32
C SER A 130 25.93 -15.48 6.15
N ILE A 131 26.90 -14.55 6.12
CA ILE A 131 27.12 -13.64 4.98
C ILE A 131 27.46 -14.44 3.73
N PHE A 132 28.46 -15.33 3.80
CA PHE A 132 28.86 -16.13 2.64
C PHE A 132 27.79 -17.13 2.19
N PHE A 133 26.97 -17.63 3.12
CA PHE A 133 25.81 -18.44 2.80
C PHE A 133 24.82 -17.67 1.91
N ALA A 134 24.42 -16.46 2.32
CA ALA A 134 23.52 -15.62 1.52
C ALA A 134 24.08 -15.34 0.11
N LEU A 135 25.37 -15.02 0.01
CA LEU A 135 26.05 -14.80 -1.28
C LEU A 135 26.03 -16.06 -2.17
N ASN A 136 26.34 -17.22 -1.62
CA ASN A 136 26.35 -18.48 -2.38
C ASN A 136 24.93 -18.88 -2.80
N GLN A 137 23.93 -18.69 -1.94
CA GLN A 137 22.52 -18.97 -2.25
C GLN A 137 22.01 -18.07 -3.37
N TYR A 138 22.43 -16.81 -3.45
CA TYR A 138 22.10 -15.92 -4.57
C TYR A 138 22.66 -16.44 -5.91
N HIS A 139 23.91 -16.89 -5.95
CA HIS A 139 24.49 -17.49 -7.17
C HIS A 139 23.77 -18.77 -7.59
N GLN A 140 23.35 -19.58 -6.62
CA GLN A 140 22.71 -20.85 -6.88
C GLN A 140 21.17 -20.74 -7.00
N LEU A 141 20.62 -19.52 -6.92
CA LEU A 141 19.18 -19.27 -6.82
C LEU A 141 18.38 -20.05 -7.87
N LYS A 142 18.79 -20.00 -9.14
CA LYS A 142 18.12 -20.72 -10.24
C LYS A 142 18.09 -22.24 -10.10
N ASN A 143 19.03 -22.83 -9.36
CA ASN A 143 19.13 -24.27 -9.16
C ASN A 143 18.38 -24.72 -7.89
N ILE A 144 18.30 -23.85 -6.87
CA ILE A 144 17.74 -24.21 -5.55
C ILE A 144 16.28 -23.74 -5.38
N SER A 145 15.85 -22.69 -6.06
CA SER A 145 14.52 -22.11 -5.86
C SER A 145 13.45 -22.92 -6.59
N LEU A 146 12.34 -23.21 -5.89
CA LEU A 146 11.15 -23.81 -6.50
C LEU A 146 10.32 -22.79 -7.32
N GLY A 147 10.46 -21.50 -7.01
CA GLY A 147 9.73 -20.43 -7.69
C GLY A 147 10.36 -20.01 -9.03
N THR A 148 9.55 -19.45 -9.93
CA THR A 148 10.02 -18.81 -11.16
C THR A 148 10.63 -17.45 -10.86
N LEU A 149 11.86 -17.48 -10.34
CA LEU A 149 12.65 -16.31 -9.98
C LEU A 149 13.70 -16.03 -11.05
N GLY A 150 13.80 -14.77 -11.45
CA GLY A 150 14.86 -14.21 -12.28
C GLY A 150 15.69 -13.20 -11.50
N TYR A 151 16.89 -12.93 -11.99
CA TYR A 151 17.69 -11.85 -11.45
C TYR A 151 17.19 -10.49 -11.95
N GLY A 152 17.06 -9.53 -11.04
CA GLY A 152 16.73 -8.15 -11.35
C GLY A 152 17.96 -7.34 -11.73
N GLU A 153 17.74 -6.29 -12.50
CA GLU A 153 18.75 -5.25 -12.73
C GLU A 153 18.67 -4.24 -11.57
N ASN A 154 19.83 -3.85 -11.04
CA ASN A 154 19.95 -2.76 -10.08
C ASN A 154 19.92 -1.40 -10.80
N GLU A 155 19.92 -0.29 -10.05
CA GLU A 155 19.89 1.10 -10.58
C GLU A 155 20.94 1.37 -11.67
N ASP A 156 22.10 0.70 -11.60
CA ASP A 156 23.20 0.81 -12.57
C ASP A 156 23.05 -0.11 -13.80
N ASN A 157 21.88 -0.71 -14.03
CA ASN A 157 21.62 -1.77 -15.03
C ASN A 157 22.55 -3.00 -14.89
N ARG A 158 23.08 -3.22 -13.69
CA ARG A 158 23.92 -4.39 -13.38
C ARG A 158 23.10 -5.48 -12.72
N ILE A 159 23.40 -6.72 -13.08
CA ILE A 159 22.79 -7.91 -12.49
C ILE A 159 23.77 -8.49 -11.49
N GLY A 160 23.44 -8.34 -10.21
CA GLY A 160 24.29 -8.78 -9.13
C GLY A 160 23.76 -8.32 -7.78
N LEU A 161 24.58 -8.56 -6.76
CA LEU A 161 24.32 -8.16 -5.39
C LEU A 161 25.29 -7.03 -5.00
N LYS A 162 24.85 -6.13 -4.12
CA LYS A 162 25.65 -5.05 -3.56
C LYS A 162 25.85 -5.36 -2.08
N VAL A 163 27.10 -5.39 -1.63
CA VAL A 163 27.42 -5.53 -0.21
C VAL A 163 28.01 -4.22 0.27
N CYS A 164 27.45 -3.66 1.32
CA CYS A 164 27.93 -2.45 1.98
C CYS A 164 28.26 -2.77 3.44
N LYS A 165 29.42 -2.33 3.91
CA LYS A 165 29.77 -2.35 5.34
C LYS A 165 29.79 -0.93 5.87
N GLN A 166 29.13 -0.72 6.99
CA GLN A 166 29.13 0.54 7.73
C GLN A 166 30.03 0.38 8.95
N HIS A 167 30.99 1.28 9.10
CA HIS A 167 31.98 1.22 10.18
C HIS A 167 32.48 2.60 10.56
N TYR A 168 32.96 2.76 11.79
CA TYR A 168 33.56 4.03 12.22
C TYR A 168 34.90 4.29 11.49
N LYS A 169 35.12 5.53 11.03
CA LYS A 169 36.33 5.93 10.28
C LYS A 169 37.63 5.58 11.00
N LYS A 170 37.70 5.86 12.31
CA LYS A 170 38.93 5.74 13.10
C LYS A 170 38.65 5.00 14.40
N GLY A 171 39.22 3.81 14.54
CA GLY A 171 39.28 3.09 15.80
C GLY A 171 40.70 2.58 16.00
N THR A 172 41.49 3.27 16.84
CA THR A 172 42.78 2.73 17.29
C THR A 172 42.51 1.87 18.51
N MET A 173 42.58 0.55 18.35
CA MET A 173 42.57 -0.37 19.47
C MET A 173 43.95 -0.34 20.13
N PHE A 174 44.07 0.21 21.34
CA PHE A 174 45.27 0.04 22.17
C PHE A 174 45.02 -1.10 23.16
N PRO A 175 45.66 -2.29 22.99
CA PRO A 175 45.42 -3.43 23.88
C PRO A 175 45.96 -3.23 25.30
N SER A 176 46.68 -2.14 25.57
CA SER A 176 47.44 -1.96 26.81
C SER A 176 47.08 -0.74 27.67
N ASN A 177 46.29 0.22 27.16
CA ASN A 177 46.15 1.56 27.79
C ASN A 177 44.71 2.02 28.08
N GLU A 178 43.72 1.11 28.10
CA GLU A 178 42.33 1.38 28.56
C GLU A 178 41.61 2.58 27.91
N THR A 179 42.10 3.09 26.79
CA THR A 179 41.54 4.27 26.11
C THR A 179 41.14 3.89 24.69
N LEU A 180 39.83 3.79 24.49
CA LEU A 180 39.22 3.57 23.19
C LEU A 180 38.82 4.94 22.61
N ASN A 181 39.59 5.42 21.64
CA ASN A 181 39.26 6.63 20.90
C ASN A 181 38.58 6.23 19.58
N ILE A 182 37.25 6.31 19.54
CA ILE A 182 36.45 6.07 18.35
C ILE A 182 35.97 7.42 17.82
N ASP A 183 36.26 7.67 16.55
CA ASP A 183 35.64 8.74 15.80
C ASP A 183 34.19 8.37 15.50
N SER A 184 33.24 9.23 15.88
CA SER A 184 31.81 9.02 15.66
C SER A 184 31.40 9.11 14.18
N ASP A 185 32.30 9.56 13.30
CA ASP A 185 32.07 9.57 11.86
C ASP A 185 31.90 8.15 11.28
N ILE A 186 30.77 7.93 10.62
CA ILE A 186 30.45 6.68 9.93
C ILE A 186 30.98 6.75 8.49
N GLU A 187 31.70 5.70 8.08
CA GLU A 187 32.12 5.46 6.71
C GLU A 187 31.32 4.26 6.16
N ILE A 188 30.98 4.32 4.87
CA ILE A 188 30.26 3.25 4.18
C ILE A 188 31.11 2.82 2.99
N ASP A 189 31.54 1.56 3.01
CA ASP A 189 32.32 0.95 1.93
C ASP A 189 31.44 -0.11 1.24
N CYS A 190 31.25 0.01 -0.07
CA CYS A 190 30.35 -0.85 -0.84
C CYS A 190 31.07 -1.51 -2.02
N VAL A 191 30.76 -2.77 -2.27
CA VAL A 191 31.22 -3.53 -3.44
C VAL A 191 30.02 -4.09 -4.21
N HIS A 192 30.08 -4.00 -5.54
CA HIS A 192 29.13 -4.64 -6.43
C HIS A 192 29.71 -5.97 -6.91
N LEU A 193 28.91 -7.02 -6.73
CA LEU A 193 29.29 -8.40 -6.98
C LEU A 193 28.40 -8.94 -8.11
N ASP A 194 28.99 -9.00 -9.30
CA ASP A 194 28.30 -9.46 -10.51
C ASP A 194 28.12 -10.99 -10.50
N LEU A 195 27.02 -11.47 -11.10
CA LEU A 195 26.69 -12.91 -11.15
C LEU A 195 27.75 -13.77 -11.87
N SER A 196 28.59 -13.17 -12.73
CA SER A 196 29.65 -13.86 -13.47
C SER A 196 30.87 -14.21 -12.62
N THR A 197 31.06 -13.56 -11.47
CA THR A 197 32.24 -13.74 -10.62
C THR A 197 31.91 -14.72 -9.50
N TYR A 198 32.71 -15.77 -9.34
CA TYR A 198 32.40 -16.83 -8.38
C TYR A 198 32.65 -16.40 -6.91
N PRO A 199 31.83 -16.85 -5.93
CA PRO A 199 31.99 -16.51 -4.52
C PRO A 199 33.36 -16.84 -3.91
N GLN A 200 34.08 -17.81 -4.50
CA GLN A 200 35.37 -18.26 -4.00
C GLN A 200 36.49 -17.23 -4.20
N GLU A 201 36.37 -16.37 -5.22
CA GLU A 201 37.29 -15.25 -5.43
C GLU A 201 37.09 -14.13 -4.40
N TRP A 202 35.85 -13.96 -3.92
CA TRP A 202 35.50 -12.93 -2.94
C TRP A 202 35.92 -13.24 -1.52
N LYS A 203 35.97 -14.52 -1.14
CA LYS A 203 36.50 -14.94 0.17
C LYS A 203 37.92 -14.41 0.44
N ASN A 204 38.71 -14.20 -0.62
CA ASN A 204 40.07 -13.69 -0.53
C ASN A 204 40.17 -12.16 -0.70
N SER A 205 39.05 -11.47 -0.94
CA SER A 205 39.04 -10.03 -1.09
C SER A 205 39.21 -9.35 0.28
N SER A 206 40.05 -8.31 0.32
CA SER A 206 40.24 -7.48 1.50
C SER A 206 38.95 -6.79 1.95
N PHE A 207 37.97 -6.63 1.04
CA PHE A 207 36.67 -6.03 1.36
C PHE A 207 35.93 -6.79 2.46
N PHE A 208 35.95 -8.12 2.41
CA PHE A 208 35.27 -8.99 3.38
C PHE A 208 36.04 -9.15 4.69
N ARG A 209 37.17 -8.47 4.89
CA ARG A 209 37.85 -8.46 6.18
C ARG A 209 37.11 -7.52 7.14
N LEU A 210 36.20 -8.07 7.93
CA LEU A 210 35.36 -7.33 8.86
C LEU A 210 36.11 -7.06 10.18
N GLU A 211 36.19 -5.79 10.55
CA GLU A 211 36.78 -5.34 11.81
C GLU A 211 35.65 -5.08 12.83
N PHE A 212 35.23 -6.17 13.49
CA PHE A 212 34.09 -6.19 14.40
C PHE A 212 34.06 -5.07 15.45
N TYR A 213 35.23 -4.65 15.96
CA TYR A 213 35.31 -3.61 16.98
C TYR A 213 34.84 -2.21 16.52
N ARG A 214 34.76 -1.96 15.21
CA ARG A 214 34.30 -0.70 14.62
C ARG A 214 33.15 -0.87 13.64
N LEU A 215 32.72 -2.10 13.41
CA LEU A 215 31.66 -2.44 12.46
C LEU A 215 30.30 -2.15 13.11
N LEU A 216 29.43 -1.48 12.37
CA LEU A 216 28.05 -1.19 12.79
C LEU A 216 27.08 -2.16 12.13
N GLN A 217 27.19 -2.29 10.81
CA GLN A 217 26.27 -3.09 10.02
C GLN A 217 26.94 -3.59 8.74
N VAL A 218 26.53 -4.77 8.28
CA VAL A 218 26.73 -5.23 6.90
C VAL A 218 25.38 -5.35 6.23
N GLU A 219 25.22 -4.74 5.07
CA GLU A 219 24.00 -4.77 4.27
C GLU A 219 24.28 -5.46 2.93
N ILE A 220 23.45 -6.43 2.58
CA ILE A 220 23.48 -7.13 1.30
C ILE A 220 22.17 -6.81 0.58
N SER A 221 22.24 -6.07 -0.51
CA SER A 221 21.07 -5.69 -1.33
C SER A 221 21.12 -6.32 -2.72
N PHE A 222 20.00 -6.84 -3.19
CA PHE A 222 19.87 -7.44 -4.52
C PHE A 222 18.43 -7.45 -5.01
N HIS A 223 18.25 -7.35 -6.32
CA HIS A 223 16.92 -7.35 -6.94
C HIS A 223 16.60 -8.72 -7.53
N LEU A 224 15.39 -9.21 -7.28
CA LEU A 224 14.83 -10.41 -7.90
C LEU A 224 13.55 -10.07 -8.66
N LYS A 225 13.28 -10.80 -9.73
CA LYS A 225 12.05 -10.70 -10.52
C LYS A 225 11.28 -12.00 -10.33
N GLY A 226 10.03 -11.92 -9.88
CA GLY A 226 9.13 -13.08 -9.77
C GLY A 226 7.94 -12.92 -10.69
N ILE A 227 7.49 -14.04 -11.28
CA ILE A 227 6.23 -14.09 -12.03
C ILE A 227 5.24 -14.86 -11.17
N ASP A 228 4.08 -14.28 -10.91
CA ASP A 228 2.99 -15.00 -10.25
C ASP A 228 2.22 -15.83 -11.27
N LEU A 229 2.40 -17.15 -11.21
CA LEU A 229 1.73 -18.10 -12.09
C LEU A 229 0.31 -18.45 -11.62
N GLN A 230 -0.09 -18.10 -10.39
CA GLN A 230 -1.42 -18.42 -9.86
C GLN A 230 -2.53 -17.71 -10.66
N THR A 231 -2.24 -16.50 -11.13
CA THR A 231 -3.11 -15.67 -11.99
C THR A 231 -3.41 -16.28 -13.37
N ILE A 232 -2.62 -17.24 -13.85
CA ILE A 232 -2.89 -17.94 -15.12
C ILE A 232 -4.17 -18.79 -15.01
N HIS A 233 -4.48 -19.31 -13.81
CA HIS A 233 -5.67 -20.11 -13.58
C HIS A 233 -6.97 -19.30 -13.73
N SER A 234 -6.93 -17.99 -13.43
CA SER A 234 -8.06 -17.06 -13.60
C SER A 234 -8.19 -16.49 -15.03
N ARG A 235 -7.35 -16.93 -15.99
CA ARG A 235 -7.27 -16.40 -17.37
C ARG A 235 -6.93 -14.90 -17.44
N GLU A 236 -6.35 -14.35 -16.38
CA GLU A 236 -5.81 -13.00 -16.35
C GLU A 236 -4.33 -13.02 -16.79
N LEU A 237 -3.80 -11.85 -17.17
CA LEU A 237 -2.38 -11.71 -17.50
C LEU A 237 -1.54 -11.87 -16.23
N PRO A 238 -0.44 -12.64 -16.25
CA PRO A 238 0.36 -12.83 -15.05
C PRO A 238 1.05 -11.54 -14.64
N ASP A 239 0.92 -11.22 -13.35
CA ASP A 239 1.62 -10.10 -12.74
C ASP A 239 3.10 -10.46 -12.53
N CYS A 240 3.97 -9.48 -12.78
CA CYS A 240 5.39 -9.62 -12.51
C CYS A 240 5.81 -8.65 -11.41
N TYR A 241 6.48 -9.19 -10.40
CA TYR A 241 6.91 -8.45 -9.23
C TYR A 241 8.43 -8.28 -9.24
N VAL A 242 8.90 -7.11 -8.81
CA VAL A 242 10.31 -6.84 -8.59
C VAL A 242 10.54 -6.73 -7.08
N PHE A 243 11.21 -7.72 -6.53
CA PHE A 243 11.58 -7.76 -5.12
C PHE A 243 12.91 -7.07 -4.92
N HIS A 244 12.90 -5.97 -4.18
CA HIS A 244 14.13 -5.37 -3.65
C HIS A 244 14.42 -6.06 -2.32
N ASN A 245 15.40 -6.95 -2.30
CA ASN A 245 15.77 -7.70 -1.11
C ASN A 245 16.95 -7.02 -0.43
N THR A 246 16.86 -6.82 0.88
CA THR A 246 17.91 -6.26 1.72
C THR A 246 18.08 -7.12 2.96
N ALA A 247 19.22 -7.80 3.07
CA ALA A 247 19.64 -8.51 4.27
C ALA A 247 20.63 -7.64 5.04
N SER A 248 20.25 -7.22 6.25
CA SER A 248 21.07 -6.39 7.13
C SER A 248 21.52 -7.18 8.34
N VAL A 249 22.78 -7.04 8.69
CA VAL A 249 23.43 -7.70 9.83
C VAL A 249 23.93 -6.59 10.74
N TYR A 250 23.23 -6.36 11.85
CA TYR A 250 23.57 -5.30 12.80
C TYR A 250 24.40 -5.87 13.94
N LEU A 251 25.49 -5.18 14.28
CA LEU A 251 26.24 -5.48 15.49
C LEU A 251 25.64 -4.66 16.65
N SER A 252 25.23 -5.35 17.71
CA SER A 252 24.83 -4.75 18.98
C SER A 252 25.72 -5.28 20.11
N GLU A 253 25.55 -4.78 21.33
CA GLU A 253 26.45 -4.97 22.47
C GLU A 253 26.77 -6.46 22.77
N ALA A 254 25.82 -7.36 22.53
CA ALA A 254 25.95 -8.78 22.88
C ALA A 254 26.00 -9.74 21.68
N GLY A 255 25.82 -9.26 20.44
CA GLY A 255 25.73 -10.16 19.29
C GLY A 255 25.36 -9.48 17.97
N PHE A 256 25.31 -10.31 16.93
CA PHE A 256 24.84 -9.95 15.60
C PHE A 256 23.37 -10.31 15.42
N TYR A 257 22.60 -9.33 14.96
CA TYR A 257 21.17 -9.47 14.72
C TYR A 257 20.92 -9.37 13.21
N TYR A 258 20.36 -10.43 12.64
CA TYR A 258 20.01 -10.52 11.23
C TYR A 258 18.59 -10.01 11.02
N PHE A 259 18.49 -8.98 10.18
CA PHE A 259 17.23 -8.42 9.75
C PHE A 259 17.10 -8.60 8.24
N PHE A 260 16.11 -9.37 7.80
CA PHE A 260 15.82 -9.52 6.38
C PHE A 260 14.59 -8.69 6.03
N SER A 261 14.78 -7.69 5.18
CA SER A 261 13.72 -6.82 4.70
C SER A 261 13.56 -6.96 3.20
N ILE A 262 12.31 -6.99 2.77
CA ILE A 262 11.94 -6.89 1.36
C ILE A 262 11.06 -5.66 1.22
N PRO A 263 11.63 -4.47 0.96
CA PRO A 263 10.84 -3.37 0.46
C PRO A 263 10.09 -3.82 -0.80
N VAL A 264 8.77 -3.69 -0.76
CA VAL A 264 7.90 -4.09 -1.87
C VAL A 264 7.89 -2.99 -2.90
N VAL A 265 8.20 -3.37 -4.14
CA VAL A 265 7.98 -2.52 -5.30
C VAL A 265 7.03 -3.26 -6.23
N ASP A 266 5.79 -2.78 -6.30
CA ASP A 266 4.82 -3.21 -7.30
C ASP A 266 5.39 -2.91 -8.70
N ALA A 267 5.55 -3.93 -9.52
CA ALA A 267 5.87 -3.77 -10.93
C ALA A 267 4.69 -4.30 -11.76
N LYS A 268 4.43 -3.67 -12.91
CA LYS A 268 3.43 -4.15 -13.86
C LYS A 268 4.11 -4.85 -15.01
N CYS A 269 3.55 -5.99 -15.45
CA CYS A 269 4.01 -6.63 -16.67
C CYS A 269 3.69 -5.74 -17.89
N LYS A 270 4.69 -5.48 -18.76
CA LYS A 270 4.45 -4.99 -20.13
C LYS A 270 4.32 -6.20 -21.06
N THR A 271 3.19 -6.31 -21.75
CA THR A 271 2.95 -7.31 -22.80
C THR A 271 3.36 -6.79 -24.17
N HIS A 272 3.98 -7.65 -24.99
CA HIS A 272 4.24 -7.42 -26.41
C HIS A 272 3.44 -8.43 -27.25
N GLN A 273 2.39 -8.00 -27.96
CA GLN A 273 1.73 -8.87 -28.95
C GLN A 273 2.69 -9.24 -30.11
N PRO A 274 2.59 -10.45 -30.72
CA PRO A 274 1.51 -11.43 -30.62
C PRO A 274 1.81 -12.63 -29.71
N VAL A 275 2.91 -12.61 -28.96
CA VAL A 275 3.28 -13.70 -28.03
C VAL A 275 2.99 -13.22 -26.61
N TYR A 276 2.41 -14.05 -25.74
CA TYR A 276 2.26 -13.75 -24.32
C TYR A 276 3.63 -13.74 -23.62
N MET A 277 4.51 -12.82 -24.04
CA MET A 277 5.84 -12.62 -23.47
C MET A 277 5.74 -11.45 -22.51
N CYS A 278 5.66 -11.78 -21.22
CA CYS A 278 5.69 -10.79 -20.15
C CYS A 278 7.14 -10.38 -19.90
N ARG A 279 7.47 -9.10 -20.15
CA ARG A 279 8.78 -8.54 -19.78
C ARG A 279 8.62 -7.62 -18.58
N CYS A 280 9.29 -7.95 -17.48
CA CYS A 280 9.37 -7.08 -16.32
C CYS A 280 10.40 -6.00 -16.60
N SER A 281 9.95 -4.89 -17.20
CA SER A 281 10.72 -3.66 -17.26
C SER A 281 10.54 -2.91 -15.94
N GLY A 282 11.66 -2.47 -15.35
CA GLY A 282 11.62 -1.46 -14.29
C GLY A 282 10.94 -0.19 -14.79
N VAL A 283 10.31 0.54 -13.87
CA VAL A 283 9.79 1.89 -14.13
C VAL A 283 10.94 2.78 -14.57
#